data_AF-A0A963NKJ9-F1
#
_entry.id   AF-A0A963NKJ9-F1
#
_cell.length_a   1.000
_cell.length_b   1.000
_cell.length_c   1.000
_cell.angle_alpha   90.00
_cell.angle_beta   90.00
_cell.angle_gamma   90.00
#
_symmetry.space_group_name_H-M   'P 1'
#
loop_
_entity.id
_entity.type
_entity.pdbx_description
1 polymer ?
#
loop_
_entity_poly.entity_id
_entity_poly.type
_entity_poly.pdbx_seq_one_letter_code
_entity_poly.pdbx_strand_id
1 'polypeptide(L)' 'GSVMFGKRLQDGTETFHNMELVRLAFPRRMYTQSHFDYAAEVIAEVKEKAASIRGVKIVKQPEFLRHFTCECAWA' A
#
# COMPACT_ATOMS: atom_id res chain seq x y z
N GLY A 1 -4.14 -4.66 -0.52
CA GLY A 1 -4.63 -5.94 0.03
C GLY A 1 -3.62 -7.05 -0.13
N SER A 2 -3.09 -7.23 -1.34
CA SER A 2 -2.21 -8.33 -1.75
C SER A 2 -0.93 -8.41 -0.94
N VAL A 3 -0.36 -7.27 -0.53
CA VAL A 3 0.82 -7.27 0.35
C VAL A 3 0.57 -8.02 1.67
N MET A 4 -0.62 -7.87 2.25
CA MET A 4 -0.99 -8.51 3.53
C MET A 4 -1.57 -9.93 3.34
N PHE A 5 -2.45 -10.11 2.36
CA PHE A 5 -3.26 -11.34 2.22
C PHE A 5 -2.87 -12.22 1.04
N GLY A 6 -2.11 -11.69 0.09
CA GLY A 6 -1.58 -12.47 -1.01
C GLY A 6 -0.54 -13.48 -0.53
N LYS A 7 -0.34 -14.52 -1.34
CA LYS A 7 0.66 -15.55 -1.12
C LYS A 7 1.47 -15.73 -2.40
N ARG A 8 2.76 -16.01 -2.24
CA ARG A 8 3.59 -16.48 -3.35
C ARG A 8 3.38 -17.99 -3.47
N LEU A 9 2.91 -18.43 -4.62
CA LEU A 9 2.71 -19.84 -4.95
C LEU A 9 4.05 -20.49 -5.32
N GLN A 10 4.09 -21.83 -5.27
CA GLN A 10 5.32 -22.60 -5.55
C GLN A 10 5.81 -22.44 -7.00
N ASP A 11 4.91 -22.09 -7.91
CA ASP A 11 5.19 -21.76 -9.31
C ASP A 11 5.79 -20.36 -9.50
N GLY A 12 5.96 -19.59 -8.41
CA GLY A 12 6.50 -18.23 -8.44
C GLY A 12 5.47 -17.15 -8.72
N THR A 13 4.19 -17.49 -8.93
CA THR A 13 3.11 -16.52 -9.12
C THR A 13 2.62 -15.94 -7.80
N GLU A 14 2.04 -14.73 -7.84
CA GLU A 14 1.46 -14.08 -6.67
C GLU A 14 -0.07 -14.12 -6.74
N THR A 15 -0.71 -14.45 -5.62
CA THR A 15 -2.16 -14.28 -5.51
C THR A 15 -2.50 -12.85 -5.14
N PHE A 16 -3.38 -12.25 -5.92
CA PHE A 16 -3.89 -10.91 -5.67
C PHE A 16 -5.19 -10.95 -4.88
N HIS A 17 -5.39 -9.94 -4.04
CA HIS A 17 -6.63 -9.75 -3.30
C HIS A 17 -7.57 -8.85 -4.11
N ASN A 18 -8.86 -9.14 -4.11
CA ASN A 18 -9.87 -8.33 -4.81
C ASN A 18 -10.00 -6.87 -4.29
N MET A 19 -9.34 -6.56 -3.18
CA MET A 19 -9.39 -5.24 -2.53
C MET A 19 -7.98 -4.71 -2.33
N GLU A 20 -7.50 -3.96 -3.31
CA GLU A 20 -6.24 -3.20 -3.23
C GLU A 20 -6.46 -1.82 -2.62
N LEU A 21 -6.76 -1.82 -1.31
CA LEU A 21 -7.05 -0.61 -0.55
C LEU A 21 -5.86 -0.20 0.32
N VAL A 22 -5.71 1.13 0.49
CA VAL A 22 -4.85 1.76 1.49
C VAL A 22 -5.73 2.32 2.60
N ARG A 23 -5.39 2.03 3.86
CA ARG A 23 -6.17 2.46 5.02
C ARG A 23 -5.68 3.81 5.56
N LEU A 24 -6.57 4.79 5.64
CA LEU A 24 -6.36 6.04 6.38
C LEU A 24 -6.87 5.86 7.81
N ALA A 25 -5.96 5.72 8.78
CA ALA A 25 -6.31 5.51 10.18
C ALA A 25 -5.97 6.75 11.02
N PHE A 26 -7.00 7.38 11.59
CA PHE A 26 -6.86 8.62 12.36
C PHE A 26 -6.96 8.36 13.88
N PRO A 27 -5.85 8.52 14.62
CA PRO A 27 -5.87 8.62 16.08
C PRO A 27 -6.89 9.63 16.62
N ARG A 28 -7.60 9.25 17.69
CA ARG A 28 -8.64 10.07 18.30
C ARG A 28 -8.04 11.30 18.98
N ARG A 29 -8.63 12.48 18.75
CA ARG A 29 -8.27 13.78 19.37
C ARG A 29 -6.81 14.22 19.17
N MET A 30 -6.15 13.72 18.12
CA MET A 30 -4.75 14.06 17.82
C MET A 30 -4.62 15.11 16.71
N TYR A 31 -5.49 15.05 15.70
CA TYR A 31 -5.40 15.90 14.52
C TYR A 31 -6.45 17.01 14.51
N THR A 32 -6.04 18.17 14.01
CA THR A 32 -6.89 19.33 13.69
C THR A 32 -7.44 19.24 12.26
N GLN A 33 -8.41 20.09 11.94
CA GLN A 33 -8.98 20.21 10.59
C GLN A 33 -7.91 20.42 9.50
N SER A 34 -6.93 21.28 9.75
CA SER A 34 -5.84 21.56 8.79
C SER A 34 -5.05 20.32 8.36
N HIS A 35 -4.89 19.32 9.26
CA HIS A 35 -4.22 18.06 8.88
C HIS A 35 -5.08 17.23 7.91
N PHE A 36 -6.40 17.27 8.08
CA PHE A 36 -7.32 16.57 7.17
C PHE A 36 -7.40 17.28 5.81
N ASP A 37 -7.47 18.61 5.80
CA ASP A 37 -7.48 19.41 4.57
C ASP A 37 -6.22 19.14 3.75
N TYR A 38 -5.05 19.16 4.41
CA TYR A 38 -3.77 18.84 3.76
C TYR A 38 -3.72 17.41 3.24
N ALA A 39 -4.17 16.42 4.02
CA ALA A 39 -4.21 15.03 3.57
C ALA A 39 -5.13 14.86 2.35
N ALA A 40 -6.28 15.55 2.31
CA ALA A 40 -7.20 15.52 1.19
C ALA A 40 -6.58 16.12 -0.09
N GLU A 41 -5.88 17.26 0.03
CA GLU A 41 -5.17 17.90 -1.08
C GLU A 41 -4.09 16.99 -1.68
N VAL A 42 -3.23 16.41 -0.82
CA VAL A 42 -2.17 15.49 -1.28
C VAL A 42 -2.76 14.25 -1.96
N ILE A 43 -3.84 13.68 -1.43
CA ILE A 43 -4.50 12.52 -2.05
C ILE A 43 -5.09 12.90 -3.41
N ALA A 44 -5.66 14.09 -3.55
CA ALA A 44 -6.18 14.58 -4.83
C ALA A 44 -5.05 14.74 -5.86
N GLU A 45 -3.93 15.34 -5.48
CA GLU A 45 -2.76 15.49 -6.36
C GLU A 45 -2.19 14.14 -6.81
N VAL A 46 -2.07 13.18 -5.88
CA VAL A 46 -1.62 11.82 -6.19
C VAL A 46 -2.58 11.14 -7.18
N LYS A 47 -3.89 11.36 -7.03
CA LYS A 47 -4.92 10.83 -7.95
C LYS A 47 -4.75 11.39 -9.35
N GLU A 48 -4.46 12.68 -9.50
CA GLU A 48 -4.21 13.29 -10.82
C GLU A 48 -2.99 12.67 -11.51
N LYS A 49 -1.95 12.32 -10.73
CA LYS A 49 -0.70 11.72 -11.24
C LYS A 49 -0.74 10.19 -11.29
N ALA A 50 -1.84 9.55 -10.91
CA ALA A 50 -1.92 8.11 -10.67
C ALA A 50 -1.43 7.25 -11.86
N ALA A 51 -1.70 7.68 -13.10
CA ALA A 51 -1.26 6.96 -14.29
C ALA A 51 0.27 6.93 -14.47
N SER A 52 0.99 7.89 -13.90
CA SER A 52 2.46 7.97 -13.95
C SER A 52 3.16 7.24 -12.80
N ILE A 53 2.40 6.78 -11.80
CA ILE A 53 2.95 6.13 -10.62
C ILE A 53 3.36 4.71 -10.99
N ARG A 54 4.66 4.44 -10.91
CA ARG A 54 5.22 3.10 -11.15
C ARG A 54 4.79 2.11 -10.08
N GLY A 55 4.65 0.84 -10.50
CA GLY A 55 4.43 -0.27 -9.60
C GLY A 55 5.66 -0.64 -8.77
N VAL A 56 5.45 -1.54 -7.81
CA VAL A 56 6.52 -2.14 -7.00
C VAL A 56 6.40 -3.66 -7.04
N LYS A 57 7.53 -4.35 -6.90
CA LYS A 57 7.62 -5.81 -6.79
C LYS A 57 8.30 -6.17 -5.47
N ILE A 58 7.81 -7.22 -4.81
CA ILE A 58 8.44 -7.75 -3.61
C ILE A 58 9.67 -8.56 -4.03
N VAL A 59 10.85 -8.14 -3.59
CA VAL A 59 12.12 -8.84 -3.89
C VAL A 59 12.52 -9.82 -2.79
N LYS A 60 12.08 -9.54 -1.56
CA LYS A 60 12.34 -10.39 -0.39
C LYS A 60 11.14 -10.32 0.55
N GLN A 61 10.74 -11.47 1.07
CA GLN A 61 9.64 -11.58 2.03
C GLN A 61 9.98 -12.61 3.11
N PRO A 62 9.57 -12.38 4.37
CA PRO A 62 9.59 -13.41 5.40
C PRO A 62 8.51 -14.47 5.16
N GLU A 63 8.63 -15.61 5.82
CA GLU A 63 7.63 -16.70 5.77
C GLU A 63 6.28 -16.28 6.38
N PHE A 64 6.31 -15.47 7.44
CA PHE A 64 5.12 -15.02 8.16
C PHE A 64 4.97 -13.51 8.11
N LEU A 65 3.72 -13.04 8.04
CA LEU A 65 3.32 -11.63 8.13
C LEU A 65 4.18 -10.70 7.25
N ARG A 66 4.35 -11.07 5.97
CA ARG A 66 5.24 -10.38 5.02
C ARG A 66 5.07 -8.88 4.90
N HIS A 67 3.89 -8.35 5.17
CA HIS A 67 3.58 -6.92 5.09
C HIS A 67 4.34 -6.05 6.11
N PHE A 68 4.95 -6.62 7.15
CA PHE A 68 5.74 -5.85 8.11
C PHE A 68 7.19 -5.65 7.69
N THR A 69 7.80 -6.62 7.02
CA THR A 69 9.26 -6.65 6.78
C THR A 69 9.66 -7.05 5.37
N CYS A 70 8.72 -7.07 4.41
CA CYS A 70 9.07 -7.27 3.01
C CYS A 70 9.95 -6.13 2.47
N GLU A 71 10.86 -6.47 1.57
CA GLU A 71 11.63 -5.49 0.80
C GLU A 71 11.03 -5.41 -0.61
N CYS A 72 10.81 -4.19 -1.09
CA CYS A 72 10.23 -3.91 -2.40
C CYS A 72 11.24 -3.17 -3.29
N ALA A 73 11.23 -3.48 -4.58
CA ALA A 73 11.94 -2.73 -5.61
C ALA A 73 10.94 -2.16 -6.62
N TRP A 74 11.35 -1.13 -7.36
CA TRP A 74 10.55 -0.57 -8.44
C TRP A 74 10.37 -1.61 -9.56
N ALA A 75 9.13 -1.69 -10.06
CA ALA A 75 8.72 -2.69 -11.06
C ALA A 75 9.28 -2.41 -12.46
#